data_AF-A0A1I3LIM9-F1
#
_entry.id   AF-A0A1I3LIM9-F1
#
_cell.length_a   1.000
_cell.length_b   1.000
_cell.length_c   1.000
_cell.angle_alpha   90.00
_cell.angle_beta   90.00
_cell.angle_gamma   90.00
#
_symmetry.space_group_name_H-M   'P 1'
#
loop_
_entity.id
_entity.type
_entity.pdbx_description
1 polymer ?
#
loop_
_entity_poly.entity_id
_entity_poly.type
_entity_poly.pdbx_seq_one_letter_code
_entity_poly.pdbx_strand_id
1 'polypeptide(L)' 'MAKSAPIGFRIDPEIKAALERAAKDDDRSLSSLVTIILRDWLRAKGYLPE' A
#
# COMPACT_ATOMS: atom_id res chain seq x y z
N MET A 1 19.12 -4.08 3.11
CA MET A 1 17.88 -3.41 2.63
C MET A 1 17.34 -2.60 3.80
N ALA A 2 17.32 -1.27 3.67
CA ALA A 2 17.06 -0.35 4.79
C ALA A 2 15.69 -0.62 5.43
N LYS A 3 15.65 -0.65 6.77
CA LYS A 3 14.45 -0.89 7.56
C LYS A 3 13.42 0.20 7.22
N SER A 4 12.39 -0.14 6.43
CA SER A 4 11.27 0.77 6.16
C SER A 4 10.70 1.28 7.48
N ALA A 5 10.49 2.60 7.59
CA ALA A 5 9.79 3.17 8.73
C ALA A 5 8.39 2.53 8.82
N PRO A 6 8.00 1.93 9.96
CA PRO A 6 6.69 1.31 10.09
C PRO A 6 5.61 2.39 10.02
N ILE A 7 4.74 2.33 9.02
CA ILE A 7 3.60 3.22 8.91
C ILE A 7 2.40 2.54 9.58
N GLY A 8 1.97 3.07 10.72
CA GLY A 8 0.76 2.63 11.42
C GLY A 8 -0.45 3.41 10.90
N PHE A 9 -1.29 2.77 10.08
CA PHE A 9 -2.54 3.37 9.62
C PHE A 9 -3.70 2.96 10.54
N ARG A 10 -4.54 3.92 10.91
CA ARG A 10 -5.91 3.64 11.36
C ARG A 10 -6.81 3.77 10.15
N ILE A 11 -7.30 2.64 9.67
CA ILE A 11 -8.25 2.56 8.55
C ILE A 11 -9.50 1.84 9.03
N ASP A 12 -10.62 2.15 8.39
CA ASP A 12 -11.87 1.43 8.62
C ASP A 12 -11.69 -0.08 8.36
N PRO A 13 -12.34 -0.93 9.16
CA PRO A 13 -12.23 -2.38 9.01
C PRO A 13 -12.72 -2.87 7.64
N GLU A 14 -13.69 -2.18 7.03
CA GLU A 14 -14.16 -2.47 5.67
C GLU A 14 -13.05 -2.24 4.64
N ILE A 15 -12.33 -1.12 4.75
CA ILE A 15 -11.21 -0.80 3.86
C ILE A 15 -10.10 -1.83 4.04
N LYS A 16 -9.78 -2.22 5.28
CA LYS A 16 -8.79 -3.26 5.54
C LYS A 16 -9.18 -4.58 4.87
N ALA A 17 -10.42 -5.02 5.03
CA ALA A 17 -10.91 -6.27 4.44
C ALA A 17 -10.86 -6.23 2.90
N ALA A 18 -11.20 -5.10 2.29
CA ALA A 18 -11.10 -4.91 0.85
C ALA A 18 -9.64 -4.98 0.37
N LEU A 19 -8.72 -4.32 1.08
CA LEU A 19 -7.29 -4.36 0.76
C LEU A 19 -6.71 -5.77 0.95
N GLU A 20 -7.12 -6.51 1.98
CA GLU A 20 -6.69 -7.90 2.20
C GLU A 20 -7.15 -8.83 1.07
N ARG A 21 -8.39 -8.63 0.57
CA ARG A 21 -8.90 -9.36 -0.60
C ARG A 21 -8.11 -9.02 -1.86
N ALA A 22 -7.91 -7.73 -2.13
CA ALA A 22 -7.14 -7.28 -3.29
C ALA A 22 -5.68 -7.78 -3.24
N ALA A 23 -5.07 -7.80 -2.06
CA ALA A 23 -3.71 -8.31 -1.88
C ALA A 23 -3.64 -9.82 -2.18
N LYS A 24 -4.64 -10.58 -1.71
CA LYS A 24 -4.75 -12.01 -2.00
C LYS A 24 -4.96 -12.29 -3.49
N ASP A 25 -5.74 -11.48 -4.18
CA ASP A 25 -5.99 -11.60 -5.62
C ASP A 25 -4.72 -11.34 -6.45
N ASP A 26 -3.89 -10.38 -6.03
CA ASP A 26 -2.61 -10.04 -6.67
C ASP A 26 -1.46 -11.02 -6.32
N ASP A 27 -1.72 -12.06 -5.51
CA ASP A 27 -0.70 -12.96 -4.91
C ASP A 27 0.40 -12.21 -4.14
N ARG A 28 0.03 -11.12 -3.46
CA ARG A 28 0.96 -10.26 -2.71
C ARG A 28 0.52 -10.03 -1.28
N SER A 29 1.50 -9.68 -0.43
CA SER A 29 1.20 -9.22 0.93
C SER A 29 0.50 -7.85 0.90
N LEU A 30 -0.43 -7.64 1.84
CA LEU A 30 -1.12 -6.37 2.05
C LEU A 30 -0.15 -5.17 2.07
N SER A 31 0.98 -5.30 2.77
CA SER A 31 2.00 -4.24 2.85
C SER A 31 2.63 -3.92 1.48
N SER A 32 2.86 -4.92 0.63
CA SER A 32 3.42 -4.72 -0.71
C SER A 32 2.41 -4.02 -1.62
N LEU A 33 1.15 -4.47 -1.60
CA LEU A 33 0.07 -3.83 -2.36
C LEU A 33 -0.09 -2.36 -1.96
N VAL A 34 -0.18 -2.08 -0.65
CA VAL A 34 -0.29 -0.71 -0.13
C VAL A 34 0.92 0.14 -0.54
N THR A 35 2.13 -0.43 -0.53
CA THR A 35 3.33 0.30 -0.98
C THR A 35 3.26 0.64 -2.46
N ILE A 36 2.75 -0.26 -3.30
CA ILE A 36 2.57 0.00 -4.74
C ILE A 36 1.53 1.09 -4.96
N ILE A 37 0.36 0.99 -4.32
CA ILE A 37 -0.70 1.99 -4.41
C ILE A 37 -0.19 3.37 -3.98
N LEU A 38 0.53 3.44 -2.85
CA LEU A 38 1.11 4.70 -2.37
C LEU A 38 2.13 5.26 -3.35
N ARG A 39 3.03 4.41 -3.87
CA ARG A 39 4.03 4.84 -4.85
C ARG A 39 3.39 5.36 -6.13
N ASP A 40 2.44 4.62 -6.67
CA ASP A 40 1.73 4.96 -7.90
C ASP A 40 0.96 6.27 -7.73
N TRP A 41 0.23 6.40 -6.63
CA TRP A 41 -0.50 7.63 -6.31
C TRP A 41 0.43 8.84 -6.15
N LEU A 42 1.55 8.67 -5.44
CA LEU A 42 2.53 9.75 -5.24
C LEU A 42 3.22 10.14 -6.55
N ARG A 43 3.54 9.18 -7.43
CA ARG A 43 4.08 9.46 -8.77
C ARG A 43 3.06 10.17 -9.66
N ALA A 44 1.82 9.68 -9.69
CA ALA A 44 0.72 10.29 -10.45
C ALA A 44 0.45 11.74 -10.02
N LYS A 45 0.76 12.08 -8.77
CA LYS A 45 0.64 13.44 -8.22
C LYS A 45 1.93 14.26 -8.29
N GLY A 46 3.03 13.70 -8.80
CA GLY A 46 4.33 14.38 -8.90
C GLY A 46 5.09 14.54 -7.58
N TYR A 47 4.69 13.83 -6.51
CA TYR A 47 5.38 13.84 -5.22
C TYR A 47 6.59 12.89 -5.17
N LEU A 48 6.68 11.94 -6.11
CA LEU A 48 7.82 11.04 -6.27
C LEU A 48 8.32 11.13 -7.72
N PRO A 49 9.66 11.18 -7.94
CA PRO A 49 10.23 11.02 -9.27
C PRO A 49 9.97 9.59 -9.79
N GLU A 50 9.91 9.47 -11.13
CA GLU A 50 9.68 8.21 -11.84
C GLU A 50 10.79 7.17 -11.59
#